data_AF-A0A354WM61-F1
#
_entry.id   AF-A0A354WM61-F1
#
_cell.length_a   1.000
_cell.length_b   1.000
_cell.length_c   1.000
_cell.angle_alpha   90.00
_cell.angle_beta   90.00
_cell.angle_gamma   90.00
#
_symmetry.space_group_name_H-M   'P 1'
#
loop_
_entity.id
_entity.type
_entity.pdbx_description
1 polymer ?
#
loop_
_entity_poly.entity_id
_entity_poly.type
_entity_poly.pdbx_seq_one_letter_code
_entity_poly.pdbx_strand_id
1 'polypeptide(L)'
;GGGEAAVALDELTECVSGQPSVEDTIMRKEVIAFLNRFLAALPEEERSVFLCRYWYVNSLDEISEKTGYSVGKIKSMLHRTRGKLSAQLEKEELR
;
A
#
# COMPACT_ATOMS: atom_id res chain seq x y z
N GLY A 1 20.92 6.94 2.61
CA GLY A 1 19.73 6.05 2.64
C GLY A 1 18.45 6.84 2.59
N GLY A 2 18.08 7.39 1.43
CA GLY A 2 16.78 8.05 1.20
C GLY A 2 15.96 7.40 0.09
N GLY A 3 16.39 6.23 -0.41
CA GLY A 3 15.81 5.59 -1.60
C GLY A 3 14.50 4.84 -1.34
N GLU A 4 14.38 4.16 -0.20
CA GLU A 4 13.22 3.29 0.06
C GLU A 4 11.88 4.04 0.08
N ALA A 5 11.87 5.29 0.54
CA ALA A 5 10.68 6.14 0.48
C ALA A 5 10.26 6.43 -0.97
N ALA A 6 11.22 6.82 -1.81
CA ALA A 6 10.94 7.08 -3.22
C ALA A 6 10.47 5.80 -3.94
N VAL A 7 11.13 4.66 -3.70
CA VAL A 7 10.74 3.39 -4.32
C VAL A 7 9.35 2.93 -3.85
N ALA A 8 9.06 3.03 -2.55
CA ALA A 8 7.75 2.67 -2.02
C ALA A 8 6.63 3.57 -2.57
N LEU A 9 6.90 4.85 -2.80
CA LEU A 9 5.96 5.78 -3.43
C LEU A 9 5.77 5.47 -4.93
N ASP A 10 6.84 5.20 -5.66
CA ASP A 10 6.77 4.81 -7.07
C ASP A 10 5.93 3.53 -7.24
N GLU A 11 6.12 2.54 -6.36
CA GLU A 11 5.31 1.32 -6.33
C GLU A 11 3.81 1.59 -6.12
N LEU A 12 3.44 2.60 -5.32
CA LEU A 12 2.04 2.96 -5.08
C LEU A 12 1.45 3.82 -6.19
N THR A 13 2.26 4.62 -6.88
CA THR A 13 1.80 5.54 -7.94
C THR A 13 1.11 4.79 -9.08
N GLU A 14 1.49 3.55 -9.35
CA GLU A 14 0.79 2.69 -10.31
C GLU A 14 -0.67 2.37 -9.91
N CYS A 15 -0.99 2.49 -8.62
CA CYS A 15 -2.29 2.16 -8.04
C CYS A 15 -3.17 3.39 -7.81
N VAL A 16 -2.60 4.56 -7.52
CA VAL A 16 -3.32 5.79 -7.18
C VAL A 16 -3.11 6.85 -8.27
N SER A 17 -4.16 7.23 -9.00
CA SER A 17 -4.09 8.23 -10.09
C SER A 17 -4.64 9.62 -9.75
N GLY A 18 -5.03 9.86 -8.50
CA GLY A 18 -5.64 11.13 -8.09
C GLY A 18 -4.65 12.30 -7.89
N GLN A 19 -4.86 13.40 -8.59
CA GLN A 19 -4.37 14.73 -8.19
C GLN A 19 -5.25 15.25 -7.03
N PRO A 20 -4.70 15.80 -5.95
CA PRO A 20 -5.51 16.39 -4.89
C PRO A 20 -6.27 17.63 -5.42
N SER A 21 -7.60 17.64 -5.32
CA SER A 21 -8.45 18.83 -5.54
C SER A 21 -8.91 19.44 -4.21
N VAL A 22 -9.38 20.68 -4.28
CA VAL A 22 -9.62 21.60 -3.14
C VAL A 22 -10.77 21.17 -2.20
N GLU A 23 -11.55 20.12 -2.50
CA GLU A 23 -12.52 19.50 -1.58
C GLU A 23 -11.87 18.62 -0.47
N ASP A 24 -10.76 19.10 0.09
CA ASP A 24 -9.69 18.34 0.76
C ASP A 24 -10.03 17.62 2.07
N THR A 25 -11.16 17.91 2.74
CA THR A 25 -11.44 17.34 4.08
C THR A 25 -12.41 16.15 4.04
N ILE A 26 -13.46 16.23 3.22
CA ILE A 26 -14.41 15.10 3.07
C ILE A 26 -13.73 14.01 2.25
N MET A 27 -13.09 14.38 1.14
CA MET A 27 -12.33 13.47 0.30
C MET A 27 -11.22 12.75 1.09
N ARG A 28 -10.50 13.48 1.97
CA ARG A 28 -9.49 12.87 2.85
C ARG A 28 -10.08 11.87 3.85
N LYS A 29 -11.25 12.16 4.44
CA LYS A 29 -11.93 11.22 5.36
C LYS A 29 -12.37 9.96 4.63
N GLU A 30 -12.87 10.09 3.41
CA GLU A 30 -13.29 8.96 2.58
C GLU A 30 -12.09 8.09 2.18
N VAL A 31 -10.98 8.71 1.77
CA VAL A 31 -9.73 7.99 1.46
C VAL A 31 -9.19 7.26 2.69
N ILE A 32 -9.19 7.89 3.87
CA ILE A 32 -8.76 7.23 5.12
C ILE A 32 -9.70 6.06 5.46
N ALA A 33 -11.01 6.26 5.34
CA ALA A 33 -11.99 5.20 5.60
C ALA A 33 -11.83 4.03 4.62
N PHE A 34 -11.59 4.33 3.33
CA PHE A 34 -11.28 3.37 2.29
C PHE A 34 -10.02 2.56 2.63
N LEU A 35 -8.90 3.23 2.92
CA LEU A 35 -7.64 2.54 3.25
C LEU A 35 -7.80 1.64 4.49
N ASN A 36 -8.53 2.09 5.51
CA ASN A 36 -8.81 1.27 6.68
C ASN A 36 -9.64 0.03 6.34
N ARG A 37 -10.67 0.15 5.49
CA ARG A 37 -11.46 -1.00 5.02
C ARG A 37 -10.61 -1.97 4.18
N PHE A 38 -9.79 -1.43 3.27
CA PHE A 38 -8.87 -2.21 2.45
C PHE A 38 -7.91 -3.02 3.33
N LEU A 39 -7.22 -2.36 4.26
CA LEU A 39 -6.29 -3.02 5.18
C LEU A 39 -7.00 -4.05 6.07
N ALA A 40 -8.20 -3.75 6.57
CA ALA A 40 -8.98 -4.68 7.39
C ALA A 40 -9.39 -5.95 6.62
N ALA A 41 -9.58 -5.86 5.30
CA ALA A 41 -9.94 -6.98 4.44
C ALA A 41 -8.75 -7.84 3.99
N LEU A 42 -7.50 -7.40 4.20
CA LEU A 42 -6.32 -8.19 3.86
C LEU A 42 -6.08 -9.31 4.90
N PRO A 43 -5.60 -10.50 4.45
CA PRO A 43 -5.01 -11.49 5.36
C PRO A 43 -3.91 -10.85 6.22
N GLU A 44 -3.76 -11.32 7.46
CA GLU A 44 -2.84 -10.72 8.43
C GLU A 44 -1.40 -10.63 7.91
N GLU A 45 -0.89 -11.69 7.27
CA GLU A 45 0.46 -11.70 6.68
C GLU A 45 0.61 -10.61 5.60
N GLU A 46 -0.37 -10.49 4.70
CA GLU A 46 -0.35 -9.52 3.61
C GLU A 46 -0.46 -8.09 4.14
N ARG A 47 -1.32 -7.86 5.16
CA ARG A 47 -1.46 -6.58 5.84
C ARG A 47 -0.15 -6.17 6.52
N SER A 48 0.50 -7.08 7.24
CA SER A 48 1.75 -6.79 7.94
C SER A 48 2.85 -6.39 6.96
N VAL A 49 3.00 -7.15 5.86
CA VAL A 49 3.99 -6.84 4.81
C VAL A 49 3.69 -5.50 4.14
N PHE A 50 2.42 -5.22 3.85
CA PHE A 50 2.00 -3.95 3.26
C PHE A 50 2.32 -2.75 4.17
N LEU A 51 2.04 -2.86 5.48
CA LEU A 51 2.35 -1.82 6.46
C LEU A 51 3.85 -1.62 6.63
N CYS A 52 4.64 -2.70 6.72
CA CYS A 52 6.10 -2.56 6.77
C CYS A 52 6.63 -1.81 5.54
N ARG A 53 6.12 -2.13 4.35
CA ARG A 53 6.58 -1.50 3.11
C ARG A 53 6.16 -0.03 3.01
N TYR A 54 4.88 0.30 3.23
CA TYR A 54 4.32 1.61 2.88
C TYR A 54 4.12 2.55 4.06
N TRP A 55 3.98 2.03 5.28
CA TRP A 55 3.82 2.85 6.48
C TRP A 55 5.14 3.07 7.21
N TYR A 56 5.94 2.00 7.35
CA TYR A 56 7.24 2.08 8.01
C TYR A 56 8.41 2.26 7.04
N VAL A 57 8.14 2.23 5.73
CA VAL A 57 9.13 2.46 4.67
C VAL A 57 10.32 1.50 4.78
N ASN A 58 10.05 0.25 5.17
CA ASN A 58 11.09 -0.76 5.28
C ASN A 58 11.54 -1.25 3.89
N SER A 59 12.83 -1.55 3.78
CA SER A 59 13.38 -2.24 2.62
C SER A 59 12.87 -3.69 2.57
N LEU A 60 12.98 -4.35 1.42
CA LEU A 60 12.56 -5.76 1.32
C LEU A 60 13.38 -6.68 2.23
N ASP A 61 14.64 -6.34 2.47
CA ASP A 61 15.52 -7.08 3.36
C ASP A 61 15.13 -6.87 4.82
N GLU A 62 14.82 -5.65 5.24
CA GLU A 62 14.29 -5.37 6.59
C GLU A 62 12.96 -6.08 6.85
N ILE A 63 12.08 -6.15 5.84
CA ILE A 63 10.83 -6.92 5.93
C ILE A 63 11.13 -8.42 6.03
N SER A 64 12.10 -8.91 5.26
CA SER A 64 12.56 -10.30 5.30
C SER A 64 13.08 -10.66 6.70
N GLU A 65 13.88 -9.81 7.32
CA GLU A 65 14.40 -9.99 8.68
C GLU A 65 13.28 -9.99 9.73
N LYS A 66 12.32 -9.06 9.63
CA LYS A 66 11.20 -8.93 10.58
C LYS A 66 10.21 -10.08 10.50
N THR A 67 9.97 -10.62 9.31
CA THR A 67 8.89 -11.59 9.06
C THR A 67 9.38 -13.03 8.87
N GLY A 68 10.67 -13.22 8.59
CA GLY A 68 11.24 -14.51 8.20
C GLY A 68 10.85 -14.99 6.79
N TYR A 69 10.10 -14.18 6.02
CA TYR A 69 9.72 -14.51 4.65
C TYR A 69 10.83 -14.18 3.67
N SER A 70 10.96 -14.98 2.60
CA SER A 70 11.88 -14.65 1.52
C SER A 70 11.46 -13.37 0.80
N VAL A 71 12.45 -12.60 0.31
CA VAL A 71 12.23 -11.42 -0.53
C VAL A 71 11.31 -11.73 -1.73
N GLY A 72 11.42 -12.92 -2.32
CA GLY A 72 10.51 -13.37 -3.39
C GLY A 72 9.05 -13.48 -2.94
N LYS A 73 8.79 -14.06 -1.76
CA LYS A 73 7.44 -14.14 -1.18
C LYS A 73 6.91 -12.74 -0.88
N ILE A 74 7.74 -11.85 -0.34
CA ILE A 74 7.40 -10.45 -0.04
C ILE A 74 7.01 -9.70 -1.32
N LYS A 75 7.83 -9.75 -2.38
CA LYS A 75 7.51 -9.13 -3.68
C LYS A 75 6.18 -9.64 -4.24
N SER A 76 5.94 -10.94 -4.15
CA SER A 76 4.69 -11.56 -4.61
C SER A 76 3.48 -11.08 -3.79
N MET A 77 3.60 -11.01 -2.46
CA MET A 77 2.55 -10.45 -1.59
C MET A 77 2.25 -9.00 -1.95
N LEU A 78 3.29 -8.16 -2.03
CA LEU A 78 3.15 -6.74 -2.35
C LEU A 78 2.47 -6.52 -3.71
N HIS A 79 2.89 -7.25 -4.75
CA HIS A 79 2.27 -7.19 -6.07
C HIS A 79 0.78 -7.53 -6.02
N ARG A 80 0.39 -8.63 -5.36
CA ARG A 80 -1.02 -9.01 -5.21
C ARG A 80 -1.81 -7.97 -4.42
N THR A 81 -1.27 -7.44 -3.33
CA THR A 81 -1.96 -6.43 -2.52
C THR A 81 -2.15 -5.11 -3.27
N ARG A 82 -1.17 -4.68 -4.07
CA ARG A 82 -1.29 -3.51 -4.94
C ARG A 82 -2.35 -3.71 -6.02
N GLY A 83 -2.41 -4.89 -6.62
CA GLY A 83 -3.49 -5.25 -7.55
C GLY A 83 -4.88 -5.18 -6.89
N LYS A 84 -5.02 -5.70 -5.67
CA LYS A 84 -6.27 -5.58 -4.89
C LYS A 84 -6.63 -4.12 -4.58
N LEU A 85 -5.64 -3.30 -4.22
CA LEU A 85 -5.83 -1.88 -3.93
C LEU A 85 -6.35 -1.14 -5.17
N SER A 86 -5.69 -1.32 -6.31
CA SER A 86 -6.08 -0.71 -7.59
C SER A 86 -7.51 -1.09 -7.99
N ALA A 87 -7.86 -2.38 -7.94
CA ALA A 87 -9.21 -2.84 -8.26
C ALA A 87 -10.29 -2.30 -7.30
N GLN A 88 -9.96 -2.10 -6.02
CA GLN A 88 -10.89 -1.49 -5.07
C GLN A 88 -11.06 0.01 -5.28
N LEU A 89 -10.00 0.73 -5.66
CA LEU A 89 -10.06 2.16 -6.00
C LEU A 89 -10.96 2.39 -7.23
N GLU A 90 -10.83 1.54 -8.26
CA GLU A 90 -11.72 1.58 -9.42
C GLU A 90 -13.18 1.35 -9.04
N LYS A 91 -13.44 0.38 -8.15
CA LYS A 91 -14.79 0.05 -7.69
C LYS A 91 -15.44 1.18 -6.89
N GLU A 92 -14.66 1.91 -6.09
CA GLU A 92 -15.17 3.04 -5.30
C GLU A 92 -15.14 4.37 -6.05
N GLU A 93 -14.80 4.38 -7.36
CA GLU A 93 -14.67 5.59 -8.19
C GLU A 93 -13.67 6.62 -7.61
N LEU A 94 -12.66 6.12 -6.87
CA LEU A 94 -11.61 6.91 -6.23
C LEU A 94 -10.30 6.93 -7.04
N ARG A 95 -10.35 6.48 -8.29
CA ARG A 95 -9.20 6.36 -9.18
C ARG A 95 -9.04 7.57 -10.10
#